data_AF-A0A1Q5APT0-F1
#
_entry.id   AF-A0A1Q5APT0-F1
#
_cell.length_a   1.000
_cell.length_b   1.000
_cell.length_c   1.000
_cell.angle_alpha   90.00
_cell.angle_beta   90.00
_cell.angle_gamma   90.00
#
_symmetry.space_group_name_H-M   'P 1'
#
loop_
_entity.id
_entity.type
_entity.pdbx_description
1 polymer ?
#
loop_
_entity_poly.entity_id
_entity_poly.type
_entity_poly.pdbx_seq_one_letter_code
_entity_poly.pdbx_strand_id
1 'polypeptide(L)' 'MRRRRVVEVAQGLPALPGEEKRDQQVKIRLTASEVEKLVNLRPDLTAAGIVALLVDDVLSGRTVPRWTVRSSDGSNAE' A
#
# COMPACT_ATOMS: atom_id res chain seq x y z
N MET A 1 26.94 13.09 37.68
CA MET A 1 25.49 12.73 37.72
C MET A 1 24.79 13.03 36.39
N ARG A 2 25.05 12.29 35.30
CA ARG A 2 24.40 12.50 33.97
C ARG A 2 23.48 11.36 33.52
N ARG A 3 23.35 10.29 34.31
CA ARG A 3 22.56 9.10 33.93
C ARG A 3 21.07 9.19 34.34
N ARG A 4 20.70 10.07 35.27
CA ARG A 4 19.30 10.22 35.71
C ARG A 4 18.44 11.04 34.73
N ARG A 5 19.01 12.02 34.03
CA ARG A 5 18.27 12.92 33.13
C ARG A 5 17.76 12.26 31.84
N VAL A 6 18.42 11.21 31.36
CA VAL A 6 18.01 10.51 30.12
C VAL A 6 16.75 9.67 30.33
N VAL A 7 16.55 9.16 31.55
CA VAL A 7 15.38 8.33 31.90
C VAL A 7 14.11 9.16 32.00
N GLU A 8 14.18 10.38 32.55
CA GLU A 8 13.02 11.29 32.66
C GLU A 8 12.50 11.77 31.29
N VAL A 9 13.40 11.98 30.32
CA VAL A 9 13.01 12.41 28.96
C VAL A 9 12.30 11.28 28.21
N ALA A 10 12.68 10.02 28.45
CA ALA A 10 12.06 8.86 27.80
C ALA A 10 10.65 8.56 28.33
N GLN A 11 10.31 8.98 29.56
CA GLN A 11 8.99 8.77 30.16
C GLN A 11 7.90 9.74 29.67
N GLY A 12 8.29 10.84 29.03
CA GLY A 12 7.38 11.83 28.45
C GLY A 12 7.17 11.68 26.94
N LEU A 13 7.81 10.70 26.31
CA LEU A 13 7.59 10.45 24.88
C LEU A 13 6.19 9.85 24.71
N PRO A 14 5.38 10.38 23.78
CA PRO A 14 4.10 9.75 23.46
C PRO A 14 4.37 8.30 23.06
N ALA A 15 3.50 7.39 23.51
CA ALA A 15 3.55 6.01 23.06
C ALA A 15 3.59 6.02 21.54
N LEU A 16 4.58 5.33 20.96
CA LEU A 16 4.59 5.09 19.52
C LEU A 16 3.21 4.54 19.16
N PRO A 17 2.57 5.03 18.08
CA PRO A 17 1.25 4.55 17.70
C PRO A 17 1.29 3.03 17.66
N GLY A 18 0.47 2.39 18.51
CA GLY A 18 0.46 0.93 18.68
C GLY A 18 0.07 0.16 17.41
N GLU A 19 -0.45 0.91 16.43
CA GLU A 19 -0.69 0.49 15.07
C GLU A 19 0.30 1.19 14.13
N GLU A 20 1.58 0.89 14.28
CA GLU A 20 2.40 0.83 13.07
C GLU A 20 1.68 -0.19 12.19
N LYS A 21 0.98 0.30 11.15
CA LYS A 21 0.22 -0.53 10.20
C LYS A 21 1.21 -1.54 9.65
N ARG A 22 1.26 -2.71 10.28
CA ARG A 22 2.20 -3.80 9.97
C ARG A 22 2.24 -3.91 8.46
N ASP A 23 3.43 -3.82 7.89
CA ASP A 23 3.70 -3.94 6.46
C ASP A 23 2.77 -4.98 5.86
N GLN A 24 1.68 -4.51 5.24
CA GLN A 24 0.65 -5.39 4.75
C GLN A 24 1.23 -6.00 3.48
N GLN A 25 1.89 -7.14 3.62
CA GLN A 25 2.56 -7.78 2.51
C GLN A 25 1.51 -8.38 1.58
N VAL A 26 1.25 -7.69 0.47
CA VAL A 26 0.37 -8.18 -0.58
C VAL A 26 1.16 -9.10 -1.51
N LYS A 27 0.75 -10.36 -1.63
CA LYS A 27 1.30 -11.29 -2.61
C LYS A 27 0.48 -11.22 -3.89
N ILE A 28 1.08 -10.71 -4.97
CA ILE A 28 0.46 -10.63 -6.29
C ILE A 28 1.04 -11.74 -7.15
N ARG A 29 0.17 -12.58 -7.72
CA ARG A 29 0.55 -13.61 -8.69
C ARG A 29 0.34 -13.07 -10.09
N LEU A 30 1.40 -13.13 -10.89
CA LEU A 30 1.37 -12.78 -12.31
C LEU A 30 1.78 -14.01 -13.12
N THR A 31 1.15 -14.16 -14.28
CA THR A 31 1.56 -15.09 -15.32
C THR A 31 2.79 -14.54 -16.07
N ALA A 32 3.53 -15.41 -16.77
CA ALA A 32 4.69 -14.98 -17.56
C ALA A 32 4.32 -13.93 -18.61
N SER A 33 3.18 -14.07 -19.28
CA SER A 33 2.72 -13.11 -20.30
C SER A 33 2.32 -11.76 -19.71
N GLU A 34 1.83 -11.71 -18.46
CA GLU A 34 1.58 -10.45 -17.75
C GLU A 34 2.89 -9.77 -17.37
N VAL A 35 3.90 -10.53 -16.94
CA VAL A 35 5.25 -9.99 -16.68
C VAL A 35 5.85 -9.39 -17.95
N GLU A 36 5.77 -10.10 -19.08
CA GLU A 36 6.26 -9.60 -20.38
C GLU A 36 5.56 -8.31 -20.80
N LYS A 37 4.23 -8.24 -20.66
CA LYS A 37 3.46 -7.03 -20.95
C LYS A 37 3.90 -5.85 -20.09
N LEU A 38 4.13 -6.06 -18.79
CA LEU A 38 4.60 -4.99 -17.89
C LEU A 38 5.98 -4.48 -18.31
N VAL A 39 6.93 -5.38 -18.55
CA VAL A 39 8.29 -5.01 -18.99
C VAL A 39 8.27 -4.27 -20.32
N ASN A 40 7.40 -4.66 -21.26
CA ASN A 40 7.25 -3.97 -22.54
C ASN A 40 6.62 -2.57 -22.42
N LEU A 41 5.77 -2.33 -21.42
CA LEU A 41 5.16 -1.02 -21.18
C LEU A 41 6.16 0.01 -20.64
N ARG A 42 7.04 -0.41 -19.73
CA ARG A 42 8.08 0.44 -19.11
C ARG A 42 9.40 -0.33 -19.01
N PRO A 43 10.21 -0.36 -20.09
CA PRO A 43 11.44 -1.16 -20.14
C PRO A 43 12.54 -0.64 -19.20
N ASP A 44 12.41 0.58 -18.70
CA ASP A 44 13.29 1.19 -17.70
C ASP A 44 13.02 0.69 -16.28
N LEU A 45 11.92 -0.04 -16.05
CA LEU A 45 11.53 -0.55 -14.73
C LEU A 45 11.41 -2.07 -14.72
N THR A 46 11.67 -2.67 -13.56
CA THR A 46 11.37 -4.08 -13.33
C THR A 46 9.85 -4.28 -13.20
N ALA A 47 9.33 -5.46 -13.53
CA ALA A 47 7.91 -5.78 -13.35
C ALA A 47 7.44 -5.55 -11.90
N ALA A 48 8.28 -5.87 -10.91
CA ALA A 48 7.99 -5.59 -9.49
C ALA A 48 7.90 -4.09 -9.20
N GLY A 49 8.78 -3.27 -9.79
CA GLY A 49 8.72 -1.82 -9.67
C GLY A 49 7.45 -1.23 -10.27
N ILE A 50 7.01 -1.73 -11.42
CA ILE A 50 5.75 -1.30 -12.06
C ILE A 50 4.56 -1.66 -11.18
N VAL A 51 4.52 -2.89 -10.64
CA VAL A 51 3.45 -3.34 -9.73
C VAL A 51 3.41 -2.49 -8.47
N ALA A 52 4.55 -2.15 -7.89
CA ALA A 52 4.61 -1.30 -6.69
C ALA A 52 3.97 0.08 -6.94
N LEU A 53 4.24 0.70 -8.08
CA LEU A 53 3.64 1.98 -8.45
C LEU A 53 2.11 1.87 -8.61
N LEU A 54 1.63 0.81 -9.25
CA LEU A 54 0.20 0.57 -9.42
C LEU A 54 -0.51 0.35 -8.08
N VAL A 55 0.11 -0.42 -7.17
CA VAL A 55 -0.42 -0.64 -5.82
C VAL A 55 -0.44 0.67 -5.04
N ASP A 56 0.61 1.49 -5.10
CA ASP A 56 0.63 2.80 -4.45
C ASP A 56 -0.47 3.72 -5.00
N ASP A 57 -0.70 3.75 -6.31
CA ASP A 57 -1.78 4.54 -6.92
C ASP A 57 -3.18 4.11 -6.45
N VAL A 58 -3.40 2.81 -6.24
CA VAL A 58 -4.67 2.29 -5.72
C VAL A 58 -4.82 2.60 -4.23
N LEU A 59 -3.77 2.36 -3.43
CA LEU A 59 -3.79 2.60 -1.98
C LEU A 59 -3.88 4.09 -1.63
N SER A 60 -3.31 4.96 -2.46
CA SER A 60 -3.43 6.42 -2.34
C SER A 60 -4.76 6.98 -2.86
N GLY A 61 -5.60 6.14 -3.47
CA GLY A 61 -6.90 6.53 -4.02
C GLY A 61 -6.83 7.34 -5.32
N ARG A 62 -5.65 7.49 -5.93
CA ARG A 62 -5.49 8.15 -7.24
C ARG A 62 -6.14 7.34 -8.37
N THR A 63 -6.09 6.01 -8.23
CA THR A 63 -6.74 5.08 -9.17
C THR A 63 -7.79 4.26 -8.44
N VAL A 64 -9.03 4.27 -8.94
CA VAL A 64 -10.10 3.39 -8.47
C VAL A 64 -10.25 2.25 -9.47
N PRO A 65 -9.84 1.02 -9.12
CA PRO A 65 -9.95 -0.11 -10.04
C PRO A 65 -11.41 -0.35 -10.44
N ARG A 66 -11.65 -0.68 -11.72
CA ARG A 66 -13.02 -0.86 -12.23
C ARG A 66 -13.84 -1.92 -11.46
N TRP A 67 -13.17 -2.93 -10.89
CA TRP A 67 -13.81 -3.97 -10.09
C TRP A 67 -14.24 -3.52 -8.69
N THR A 68 -13.77 -2.38 -8.18
CA THR A 68 -14.22 -1.80 -6.90
C THR A 68 -15.47 -0.94 -7.04
N VAL A 69 -15.85 -0.57 -8.26
CA VAL A 69 -17.11 0.12 -8.53
C VAL A 69 -18.22 -0.93 -8.47
N ARG A 70 -18.93 -1.03 -7.33
CA ARG A 70 -20.21 -1.75 -7.30
C ARG A 70 -21.12 -1.07 -8.31
N SER A 71 -21.60 -1.80 -9.33
CA SER A 71 -22.68 -1.30 -10.19
C SER A 71 -23.84 -0.87 -9.30
N SER A 72 -24.08 0.43 -9.19
CA SER A 72 -25.24 1.02 -8.52
C SER A 72 -26.52 0.87 -9.36
N ASP A 73 -26.69 -0.24 -10.05
CA ASP A 73 -27.91 -0.57 -10.82
C ASP A 73 -28.66 -1.70 -10.12
N GLY A 74 -29.15 -1.37 -8.93
CA GLY A 74 -30.00 -2.21 -8.12
C GLY A 74 -30.92 -1.33 -7.32
N SER A 75 -31.68 -0.46 -8.01
CA SER A 75 -32.82 0.23 -7.43
C SER A 75 -33.78 -0.82 -6.87
N ASN A 76 -33.75 -1.02 -5.56
CA ASN A 76 -34.88 -1.56 -4.83
C ASN A 76 -36.05 -0.62 -5.06
N ALA A 77 -36.95 -0.99 -5.97
CA ALA A 77 -38.33 -0.56 -5.92
C ALA A 77 -39.05 -1.53 -4.98
N GLU A 78 -39.23 -1.11 -3.73
CA GLU A 78 -40.41 -1.51 -2.95
C GLU A 78 -41.66 -0.87 -3.56
#